data_AF-A0A2N5KK13-F1
#
_entry.id   AF-A0A2N5KK13-F1
#
_cell.length_a   1.000
_cell.length_b   1.000
_cell.length_c   1.000
_cell.angle_alpha   90.00
_cell.angle_beta   90.00
_cell.angle_gamma   90.00
#
_symmetry.space_group_name_H-M   'P 1'
#
loop_
_entity.id
_entity.type
_entity.pdbx_description
1 polymer ?
#
loop_
_entity_poly.entity_id
_entity_poly.type
_entity_poly.pdbx_seq_one_letter_code
_entity_poly.pdbx_strand_id
1 'polypeptide(L)'
;MPLPRKKDAGSSGAPVLNLLSARVMLTDVEEYTEPRTVTRKADGRSFTFDPAFNCTVEIVDDGADGSNDGVKFFESFKYKQDKDGKWFNQANSKLGALTEVVKPGYFDDDTIPELDASDLEGFEMLCRVKPKKNPSTGAVTGSTIDWETMQPLPNKAKAAAATAAVEVEEDKDFGDIPF
;
A
#
# COMPACT_ATOMS: atom_id res chain seq x y z
N MET A 1 26.48 37.29 5.86
CA MET A 1 25.47 37.04 4.81
C MET A 1 25.29 35.54 4.66
N PRO A 2 24.09 34.99 4.86
CA PRO A 2 23.86 33.55 4.68
C PRO A 2 23.91 33.22 3.18
N LEU A 3 24.62 32.14 2.83
CA LEU A 3 24.69 31.65 1.46
C LEU A 3 23.30 31.20 0.98
N PRO A 4 22.90 31.50 -0.27
CA PRO A 4 21.64 31.05 -0.82
C PRO A 4 21.63 29.51 -0.88
N ARG A 5 20.68 28.89 -0.18
CA ARG A 5 20.45 27.45 -0.26
C ARG A 5 20.13 27.11 -1.72
N LYS A 6 20.88 26.15 -2.26
CA LYS A 6 20.69 25.59 -3.59
C LYS A 6 19.22 25.17 -3.73
N LYS A 7 18.50 25.80 -4.65
CA LYS A 7 17.14 25.43 -5.04
C LYS A 7 17.19 23.99 -5.52
N ASP A 8 16.60 23.07 -4.76
CA ASP A 8 16.49 21.65 -5.14
C ASP A 8 15.84 21.57 -6.52
N ALA A 9 16.65 21.20 -7.51
CA ALA A 9 16.21 20.95 -8.86
C ALA A 9 15.46 19.62 -8.86
N GLY A 10 14.13 19.69 -8.95
CA GLY A 10 13.29 18.53 -9.26
C GLY A 10 12.40 18.05 -8.12
N SER A 11 11.74 18.95 -7.37
CA SER A 11 10.50 18.55 -6.70
C SER A 11 9.50 18.16 -7.79
N SER A 12 9.13 16.88 -7.86
CA SER A 12 8.15 16.35 -8.82
C SER A 12 6.73 16.87 -8.57
N GLY A 13 6.54 17.81 -7.64
CA GLY A 13 5.24 18.27 -7.17
C GLY A 13 4.50 17.22 -6.33
N ALA A 14 4.98 15.97 -6.30
CA ALA A 14 4.38 14.91 -5.52
C ALA A 14 4.71 15.09 -4.02
N PRO A 15 3.74 14.86 -3.12
CA PRO A 15 3.98 14.99 -1.69
C PRO A 15 5.01 13.95 -1.23
N VAL A 16 5.90 14.38 -0.35
CA VAL A 16 6.95 13.54 0.26
C VAL A 16 6.59 13.32 1.71
N LEU A 17 6.20 12.10 2.04
CA LEU A 17 5.67 11.71 3.33
C LEU A 17 6.56 10.65 3.98
N ASN A 18 6.65 10.69 5.29
CA ASN A 18 7.33 9.70 6.10
C ASN A 18 6.50 9.43 7.37
N LEU A 19 5.46 8.62 7.21
CA LEU A 19 4.49 8.29 8.24
C LEU A 19 4.78 6.89 8.74
N LEU A 20 4.88 6.71 10.07
CA LEU A 20 5.17 5.42 10.69
C LEU A 20 4.01 4.43 10.56
N SER A 21 2.78 4.94 10.61
CA SER A 21 1.54 4.19 10.39
C SER A 21 0.50 5.19 9.90
N ALA A 22 -0.16 4.89 8.78
CA ALA A 22 -1.24 5.69 8.23
C ALA A 22 -2.36 4.77 7.74
N ARG A 23 -3.60 5.20 7.96
CA ARG A 23 -4.77 4.63 7.30
C ARG A 23 -4.86 5.27 5.92
N VAL A 24 -4.79 4.44 4.89
CA VAL A 24 -4.85 4.89 3.50
C VAL A 24 -6.04 4.25 2.81
N MET A 25 -6.62 4.99 1.87
CA MET A 25 -7.67 4.53 0.96
C MET A 25 -7.12 4.52 -0.47
N LEU A 26 -7.42 3.48 -1.21
CA LEU A 26 -7.10 3.39 -2.64
C LEU A 26 -8.27 3.94 -3.45
N THR A 27 -7.99 4.87 -4.36
CA THR A 27 -8.97 5.47 -5.29
C THR A 27 -8.39 5.52 -6.70
N ASP A 28 -9.25 5.73 -7.70
CA ASP A 28 -8.84 5.82 -9.11
C ASP A 28 -8.02 4.60 -9.57
N VAL A 29 -8.49 3.40 -9.22
CA VAL A 29 -7.79 2.16 -9.53
C VAL A 29 -7.95 1.83 -11.02
N GLU A 30 -6.83 1.77 -11.72
CA GLU A 30 -6.73 1.34 -13.10
C GLU A 30 -5.86 0.08 -13.20
N GLU A 31 -6.46 -1.01 -13.67
CA GLU A 31 -5.74 -2.25 -13.94
C GLU A 31 -5.18 -2.27 -15.35
N TYR A 32 -3.89 -2.61 -15.46
CA TYR A 32 -3.22 -2.86 -16.73
C TYR A 32 -2.64 -4.27 -16.70
N THR A 33 -3.27 -5.19 -17.43
CA THR A 33 -2.84 -6.58 -17.56
C THR A 33 -1.74 -6.78 -18.61
N GLU A 34 -1.59 -5.83 -19.55
CA GLU A 34 -0.59 -5.87 -20.62
C GLU A 34 0.40 -4.69 -20.54
N PRO A 35 1.66 -4.88 -21.00
CA PRO A 35 2.64 -3.81 -21.04
C PRO A 35 2.18 -2.65 -21.92
N ARG A 36 2.23 -1.43 -21.42
CA ARG A 36 1.83 -0.23 -22.16
C ARG A 36 3.04 0.60 -22.56
N THR A 37 3.10 1.04 -23.81
CA THR A 37 4.14 1.98 -24.26
C THR A 37 3.58 3.39 -24.28
N VAL A 38 4.18 4.29 -23.51
CA VAL A 38 3.81 5.71 -23.47
C VAL A 38 4.91 6.52 -24.13
N THR A 39 4.55 7.26 -25.17
CA THR A 39 5.45 8.20 -25.82
C THR A 39 5.31 9.57 -25.16
N ARG A 40 6.40 10.06 -24.58
CA ARG A 40 6.42 11.39 -23.98
C ARG A 40 6.38 12.44 -25.08
N LYS A 41 5.34 13.28 -25.06
CA LYS A 41 5.10 14.34 -26.07
C LYS A 41 6.25 15.35 -26.22
N ALA A 42 7.06 15.55 -25.17
CA ALA A 42 8.09 16.58 -25.14
C ALA A 42 9.38 16.22 -25.89
N ASP A 43 9.78 14.95 -25.90
CA ASP A 43 11.04 14.48 -26.47
C ASP A 43 10.88 13.26 -27.41
N GLY A 44 9.64 12.80 -27.62
CA GLY A 44 9.34 11.64 -28.46
C GLY A 44 9.86 10.31 -27.91
N ARG A 45 10.40 10.29 -26.68
CA ARG A 45 10.92 9.05 -26.08
C ARG A 45 9.77 8.18 -25.62
N SER A 46 9.82 6.92 -26.01
CA SER A 46 8.89 5.89 -25.58
C SER A 46 9.39 5.21 -24.31
N PHE A 47 8.51 5.05 -23.35
CA PHE A 47 8.73 4.28 -22.12
C PHE A 47 7.72 3.15 -22.09
N THR A 48 8.20 1.92 -21.96
CA THR A 48 7.33 0.77 -21.73
C THR A 48 7.14 0.61 -20.23
N PHE A 49 5.88 0.57 -19.82
CA PHE A 49 5.47 0.30 -18.46
C PHE A 49 5.00 -1.14 -18.37
N ASP A 50 5.49 -1.83 -17.34
CA ASP A 50 5.05 -3.17 -16.98
C ASP A 50 3.55 -3.17 -16.58
N PRO A 51 2.86 -4.30 -16.74
CA PRO A 51 1.53 -4.52 -16.17
C PRO A 51 1.49 -4.19 -14.68
N ALA A 52 0.46 -3.48 -14.25
CA ALA A 52 0.30 -3.05 -12.86
C ALA A 52 -1.11 -2.58 -12.56
N PHE A 53 -1.49 -2.62 -11.28
CA PHE A 53 -2.55 -1.77 -10.75
C PHE A 53 -1.98 -0.40 -10.43
N ASN A 54 -2.53 0.62 -11.08
CA ASN A 54 -2.18 2.01 -10.85
C ASN A 54 -3.31 2.63 -10.04
N CYS A 55 -3.00 3.26 -8.92
CA CYS A 55 -4.01 3.86 -8.06
C CYS A 55 -3.50 5.13 -7.40
N THR A 56 -4.45 5.97 -7.02
CA THR A 56 -4.23 7.10 -6.13
C THR A 56 -4.43 6.61 -4.70
N VAL A 57 -3.43 6.83 -3.84
CA VAL A 57 -3.49 6.56 -2.42
C VAL A 57 -3.83 7.86 -1.71
N GLU A 58 -4.94 7.89 -0.99
CA GLU A 58 -5.37 9.00 -0.14
C GLU A 58 -5.13 8.65 1.33
N ILE A 59 -4.49 9.55 2.08
CA ILE A 59 -4.35 9.40 3.53
C ILE A 59 -5.67 9.77 4.19
N VAL A 60 -6.30 8.81 4.85
CA VAL A 60 -7.54 9.03 5.61
C VAL A 60 -7.23 9.44 7.05
N ASP A 61 -6.16 8.89 7.62
CA ASP A 61 -5.67 9.20 8.96
C ASP A 61 -4.15 9.00 8.98
N ASP A 62 -3.38 10.04 9.26
CA ASP A 62 -1.93 10.01 9.30
C ASP A 62 -1.33 9.36 10.56
N GLY A 63 -2.18 8.93 11.50
CA GLY A 63 -1.80 8.29 12.76
C GLY A 63 -1.11 9.24 13.74
N ALA A 64 -1.19 10.55 13.52
CA ALA A 64 -0.54 11.58 14.31
C ALA A 64 -1.51 12.74 14.63
N ASP A 65 -1.21 13.95 14.16
CA ASP A 65 -1.99 15.17 14.41
C ASP A 65 -2.95 15.52 13.27
N GLY A 66 -3.04 14.67 12.24
CA GLY A 66 -3.88 14.88 11.06
C GLY A 66 -3.31 15.89 10.06
N SER A 67 -2.04 16.30 10.22
CA SER A 67 -1.38 17.26 9.33
C SER A 67 -1.30 16.79 7.87
N ASN A 68 -1.36 15.47 7.65
CA ASN A 68 -1.24 14.87 6.33
C ASN A 68 -2.53 14.20 5.84
N ASP A 69 -3.64 14.41 6.54
CA ASP A 69 -4.94 13.87 6.14
C ASP A 69 -5.40 14.50 4.82
N GLY A 70 -5.98 13.67 3.94
CA GLY A 70 -6.40 14.04 2.60
C GLY A 70 -5.26 14.18 1.58
N VAL A 71 -3.99 13.97 1.97
CA VAL A 71 -2.88 14.01 1.02
C VAL A 71 -2.96 12.80 0.09
N LYS A 72 -2.87 13.07 -1.22
CA LYS A 72 -2.95 12.06 -2.27
C LYS A 72 -1.61 11.85 -2.96
N PHE A 73 -1.22 10.60 -3.18
CA PHE A 73 -0.05 10.25 -3.98
C PHE A 73 -0.30 9.02 -4.84
N PHE A 74 0.41 8.92 -5.97
CA PHE A 74 0.25 7.82 -6.90
C PHE A 74 1.10 6.61 -6.51
N GLU A 75 0.50 5.43 -6.55
CA GLU A 75 1.15 4.16 -6.30
C GLU A 75 0.88 3.15 -7.43
N SER A 76 1.89 2.31 -7.71
CA SER A 76 1.78 1.28 -8.75
C SER A 76 2.16 -0.09 -8.18
N PHE A 77 1.24 -1.05 -8.25
CA PHE A 77 1.43 -2.44 -7.83
C PHE A 77 1.68 -3.30 -9.06
N LYS A 78 2.95 -3.58 -9.33
CA LYS A 78 3.39 -4.26 -10.55
C LYS A 78 3.27 -5.77 -10.45
N TYR A 79 2.83 -6.39 -11.55
CA TYR A 79 2.99 -7.84 -11.74
C TYR A 79 4.47 -8.21 -11.90
N LYS A 80 4.77 -9.48 -11.69
CA LYS A 80 6.11 -10.05 -11.90
C LYS A 80 6.10 -10.88 -13.17
N GLN A 81 7.22 -10.85 -13.88
CA GLN A 81 7.40 -11.63 -15.08
C GLN A 81 8.18 -12.91 -14.75
N ASP A 82 7.69 -14.05 -15.22
CA ASP A 82 8.42 -15.32 -15.12
C ASP A 82 9.52 -15.42 -16.20
N LYS A 83 10.20 -16.56 -16.25
CA LYS A 83 11.26 -16.83 -17.24
C LYS A 83 10.71 -17.00 -18.66
N ASP A 84 9.43 -17.34 -18.78
CA ASP A 84 8.73 -17.56 -20.06
C ASP A 84 8.08 -16.28 -20.58
N GLY A 85 8.17 -15.17 -19.84
CA GLY A 85 7.66 -13.87 -20.21
C GLY A 85 6.21 -13.61 -19.77
N LYS A 86 5.58 -14.53 -19.04
CA LYS A 86 4.21 -14.39 -18.52
C LYS A 86 4.20 -13.52 -17.27
N TRP A 87 3.21 -12.64 -17.20
CA TRP A 87 2.99 -11.78 -16.03
C TRP A 87 2.07 -12.47 -15.04
N PHE A 88 2.43 -12.44 -13.76
CA PHE A 88 1.66 -13.06 -12.69
C PHE A 88 1.82 -12.31 -11.37
N ASN A 89 0.83 -12.50 -10.49
CA ASN A 89 0.89 -12.01 -9.13
C ASN A 89 1.75 -12.96 -8.29
N GLN A 90 2.86 -12.46 -7.75
CA GLN A 90 3.82 -13.27 -7.00
C GLN A 90 3.67 -13.02 -5.50
N ALA A 91 3.60 -14.09 -4.70
CA ALA A 91 3.74 -14.03 -3.25
C ALA A 91 5.05 -13.33 -2.85
N ASN A 92 5.06 -12.61 -1.73
CA ASN A 92 6.20 -11.79 -1.27
C ASN A 92 6.63 -10.68 -2.25
N SER A 93 5.69 -10.18 -3.06
CA SER A 93 5.85 -8.95 -3.83
C SER A 93 4.93 -7.87 -3.29
N LYS A 94 5.13 -6.62 -3.69
CA LYS A 94 4.25 -5.52 -3.29
C LYS A 94 2.79 -5.74 -3.71
N LEU A 95 2.57 -6.29 -4.91
CA LEU A 95 1.23 -6.69 -5.36
C LEU A 95 0.71 -7.87 -4.54
N GLY A 96 1.54 -8.89 -4.31
CA GLY A 96 1.15 -10.06 -3.53
C GLY A 96 0.78 -9.74 -2.09
N ALA A 97 1.50 -8.82 -1.43
CA ALA A 97 1.16 -8.35 -0.09
C ALA A 97 -0.17 -7.59 -0.07
N LEU A 98 -0.45 -6.77 -1.09
CA LEU A 98 -1.76 -6.13 -1.23
C LEU A 98 -2.86 -7.19 -1.41
N THR A 99 -2.63 -8.18 -2.28
CA THR A 99 -3.59 -9.27 -2.51
C THR A 99 -3.87 -10.06 -1.24
N GLU A 100 -2.86 -10.35 -0.43
CA GLU A 100 -3.03 -11.05 0.84
C GLU A 100 -3.84 -10.23 1.85
N VAL A 101 -3.70 -8.90 1.82
CA VAL A 101 -4.47 -7.98 2.69
C VAL A 101 -5.93 -7.88 2.25
N VAL A 102 -6.20 -7.88 0.95
CA VAL A 102 -7.56 -7.76 0.38
C VAL A 102 -8.28 -9.10 0.37
N LYS A 103 -7.58 -10.17 -0.03
CA LYS A 103 -8.05 -11.56 -0.15
C LYS A 103 -7.12 -12.50 0.63
N PRO A 104 -7.27 -12.60 1.96
CA PRO A 104 -6.44 -13.47 2.78
C PRO A 104 -6.51 -14.93 2.32
N GLY A 105 -5.36 -15.60 2.19
CA GLY A 105 -5.26 -16.98 1.74
C GLY A 105 -5.30 -17.15 0.22
N TYR A 106 -5.26 -16.07 -0.57
CA TYR A 106 -5.28 -16.13 -2.04
C TYR A 106 -4.21 -17.07 -2.63
N PHE A 107 -3.03 -17.12 -2.03
CA PHE A 107 -1.93 -17.97 -2.51
C PHE A 107 -2.04 -19.43 -2.05
N ASP A 108 -2.93 -19.74 -1.11
CA ASP A 108 -3.12 -21.06 -0.54
C ASP A 108 -4.41 -21.73 -1.05
N ASP A 109 -5.37 -20.97 -1.58
CA ASP A 109 -6.69 -21.43 -2.01
C ASP A 109 -7.05 -20.95 -3.43
N ASP A 110 -6.99 -21.87 -4.40
CA ASP A 110 -7.32 -21.63 -5.82
C ASP A 110 -8.80 -21.30 -6.06
N THR A 111 -9.68 -21.42 -5.06
CA THR A 111 -11.10 -21.03 -5.17
C THR A 111 -11.31 -19.53 -4.99
N ILE A 112 -10.31 -18.81 -4.46
CA ILE A 112 -10.38 -17.37 -4.27
C ILE A 112 -10.20 -16.68 -5.63
N PRO A 113 -11.13 -15.80 -6.04
CA PRO A 113 -11.07 -15.15 -7.34
C PRO A 113 -9.87 -14.21 -7.44
N GLU A 114 -9.35 -14.04 -8.66
CA GLU A 114 -8.28 -13.08 -8.98
C GLU A 114 -8.62 -11.68 -8.47
N LEU A 115 -7.60 -10.94 -8.03
CA LEU A 115 -7.75 -9.56 -7.59
C LEU A 115 -8.09 -8.67 -8.79
N ASP A 116 -9.19 -7.94 -8.71
CA ASP A 116 -9.58 -6.99 -9.75
C ASP A 116 -9.51 -5.53 -9.26
N ALA A 117 -9.67 -4.57 -10.18
CA ALA A 117 -9.69 -3.15 -9.81
C ALA A 117 -10.86 -2.79 -8.87
N SER A 118 -11.97 -3.52 -8.94
CA SER A 118 -13.17 -3.27 -8.13
C SER A 118 -12.97 -3.62 -6.65
N ASP A 119 -12.18 -4.66 -6.38
CA ASP A 119 -11.79 -5.08 -5.03
C ASP A 119 -10.90 -4.03 -4.34
N LEU A 120 -10.18 -3.23 -5.14
CA LEU A 120 -9.24 -2.22 -4.66
C LEU A 120 -9.88 -0.82 -4.54
N GLU A 121 -10.91 -0.52 -5.33
CA GLU A 121 -11.54 0.81 -5.32
C GLU A 121 -12.24 1.06 -3.97
N GLY A 122 -11.81 2.10 -3.25
CA GLY A 122 -12.29 2.41 -1.91
C GLY A 122 -11.76 1.49 -0.82
N PHE A 123 -10.83 0.58 -1.12
CA PHE A 123 -10.23 -0.28 -0.13
C PHE A 123 -9.36 0.51 0.83
N GLU A 124 -9.57 0.30 2.13
CA GLU A 124 -8.80 0.97 3.18
C GLU A 124 -7.89 -0.03 3.91
N MET A 125 -6.65 0.40 4.17
CA MET A 125 -5.66 -0.39 4.89
C MET A 125 -4.76 0.46 5.77
N LEU A 126 -4.11 -0.19 6.74
CA LEU A 126 -3.04 0.42 7.53
C LEU A 126 -1.70 0.10 6.89
N CYS A 127 -0.85 1.11 6.73
CA CYS A 127 0.49 0.90 6.23
C CYS A 127 1.42 2.04 6.62
N ARG A 128 2.73 1.79 6.60
CA ARG A 128 3.75 2.83 6.68
C ARG A 128 3.92 3.49 5.30
N VAL A 129 3.97 4.82 5.27
CA VAL A 129 4.28 5.59 4.06
C VAL A 129 5.70 6.12 4.15
N LYS A 130 6.54 5.84 3.15
CA LYS A 130 7.94 6.28 3.12
C LYS A 130 8.26 7.10 1.87
N PRO A 131 9.31 7.94 1.91
CA PRO A 131 9.77 8.66 0.73
C PRO A 131 10.22 7.70 -0.37
N LYS A 132 9.68 7.87 -1.57
CA LYS A 132 10.08 7.14 -2.77
C LYS A 132 11.39 7.70 -3.29
N LYS A 133 12.43 6.87 -3.35
CA LYS A 133 13.73 7.24 -3.89
C LYS A 133 13.92 6.64 -5.27
N ASN A 134 14.44 7.42 -6.20
CA ASN A 134 14.88 6.91 -7.50
C ASN A 134 16.14 6.05 -7.30
N PRO A 135 16.16 4.78 -7.72
CA PRO A 135 17.30 3.89 -7.51
C PRO A 135 18.56 4.34 -8.24
N SER A 136 18.44 5.05 -9.37
CA SER A 136 19.59 5.50 -10.16
C SER A 136 20.23 6.79 -9.64
N THR A 137 19.43 7.68 -9.05
CA THR A 137 19.90 9.03 -8.66
C THR A 137 19.85 9.29 -7.16
N GLY A 138 19.18 8.43 -6.37
CA GLY A 138 18.92 8.63 -4.95
C GLY A 138 17.95 9.78 -4.63
N ALA A 139 17.50 10.52 -5.64
CA ALA A 139 16.59 11.65 -5.48
C ALA A 139 15.22 11.18 -4.99
N VAL A 140 14.62 11.93 -4.08
CA VAL A 140 13.26 11.68 -3.62
C VAL A 140 12.27 12.17 -4.67
N THR A 141 11.41 11.28 -5.16
CA THR A 141 10.49 11.54 -6.27
C THR A 141 9.02 11.59 -5.84
N GLY A 142 8.73 11.28 -4.58
CA GLY A 142 7.38 11.31 -4.02
C GLY A 142 7.27 10.42 -2.78
N SER A 143 6.09 9.87 -2.56
CA SER A 143 5.79 8.91 -1.48
C SER A 143 5.51 7.52 -2.04
N THR A 144 5.71 6.49 -1.23
CA THR A 144 5.34 5.11 -1.57
C THR A 144 4.98 4.34 -0.30
N ILE A 145 4.07 3.38 -0.45
CA ILE A 145 3.69 2.49 0.63
C ILE A 145 4.80 1.46 0.89
N ASP A 146 5.10 1.25 2.17
CA ASP A 146 5.92 0.13 2.62
C ASP A 146 5.10 -1.15 2.72
N TRP A 147 5.27 -2.01 1.74
CA TRP A 147 4.44 -3.21 1.53
C TRP A 147 4.58 -4.25 2.64
N GLU A 148 5.72 -4.30 3.34
CA GLU A 148 5.93 -5.19 4.49
C GLU A 148 5.08 -4.81 5.71
N THR A 149 4.54 -3.59 5.72
CA THR A 149 3.74 -3.05 6.83
C THR A 149 2.26 -2.96 6.51
N MET A 150 1.84 -3.44 5.33
CA MET A 150 0.42 -3.44 4.94
C MET A 150 -0.34 -4.38 5.86
N GLN A 151 -1.42 -3.87 6.45
CA GLN A 151 -2.31 -4.60 7.32
C GLN A 151 -3.76 -4.29 6.94
N PRO A 152 -4.64 -5.31 6.96
CA PRO A 152 -6.07 -5.05 6.80
C PRO A 152 -6.53 -4.20 7.98
N LEU A 153 -7.53 -3.35 7.74
CA LEU A 153 -8.17 -2.67 8.86
C LEU A 153 -8.73 -3.71 9.86
N PRO A 154 -8.62 -3.44 11.17
CA PRO A 154 -9.25 -4.30 12.17
C PRO A 154 -10.75 -4.32 11.88
N ASN A 155 -11.23 -5.44 11.36
CA ASN A 155 -12.64 -5.65 11.09
C ASN A 155 -13.39 -5.42 12.41
N LYS A 156 -14.32 -4.45 12.47
CA LYS A 156 -15.08 -4.15 13.71
C LYS A 156 -15.71 -5.42 14.33
N ALA A 157 -16.07 -6.39 13.49
CA ALA A 157 -16.57 -7.70 13.93
C ALA A 157 -15.51 -8.60 14.61
N LYS A 158 -14.25 -8.60 14.14
CA LYS A 158 -13.14 -9.35 14.78
C LYS A 158 -12.58 -8.62 15.99
N ALA A 159 -12.54 -7.28 15.96
CA ALA A 159 -12.10 -6.48 17.10
C ALA A 159 -13.05 -6.64 18.29
N ALA A 160 -14.37 -6.65 18.08
CA ALA A 160 -15.37 -6.91 19.11
C ALA A 160 -15.30 -8.35 19.66
N ALA A 161 -15.01 -9.34 18.82
CA ALA A 161 -14.83 -10.73 19.26
C ALA A 161 -13.55 -10.92 20.08
N ALA A 162 -12.47 -10.18 19.76
CA ALA A 162 -11.23 -10.22 20.51
C ALA A 162 -11.36 -9.55 21.89
N THR A 163 -12.05 -8.40 22.01
CA THR A 163 -12.35 -7.82 23.33
C THR A 163 -13.32 -8.68 24.14
N ALA A 164 -14.34 -9.27 23.51
CA ALA A 164 -15.24 -10.18 24.20
C ALA A 164 -14.52 -11.47 24.68
N ALA A 165 -13.50 -11.96 23.97
CA ALA A 165 -12.72 -13.11 24.41
C ALA A 165 -11.77 -12.79 25.58
N VAL A 166 -11.32 -11.54 25.71
CA VAL A 166 -10.48 -11.09 26.83
C VAL A 166 -11.30 -10.88 28.11
N GLU A 167 -12.53 -10.36 28.00
CA GLU A 167 -13.43 -10.23 29.17
C GLU A 167 -13.88 -11.60 29.74
N VAL A 168 -13.93 -12.66 28.93
CA VAL A 168 -14.39 -13.99 29.39
C VAL A 168 -13.29 -14.78 30.15
N GLU A 169 -12.01 -14.40 30.03
CA GLU A 169 -10.91 -15.10 30.71
C GLU A 169 -10.62 -14.57 32.13
N GLU A 170 -11.14 -13.41 32.54
CA GLU A 170 -10.95 -12.88 33.91
C GLU A 170 -11.98 -13.39 34.94
N ASP A 171 -13.00 -14.16 34.52
CA ASP A 171 -14.03 -14.75 35.40
C ASP A 171 -13.79 -16.25 35.73
N LYS A 172 -12.54 -16.73 35.75
CA LYS A 172 -12.20 -18.05 36.30
C LYS A 172 -11.77 -17.94 37.76
N ASP A 173 -12.77 -17.70 38.59
CA ASP A 173 -13.03 -18.29 39.90
C ASP A 173 -11.79 -18.84 40.65
N PHE A 174 -11.11 -17.95 41.39
CA PHE A 174 -10.09 -18.30 42.40
C PHE A 174 -10.72 -18.75 43.74
N GLY A 175 -11.93 -19.33 43.70
CA GLY A 175 -12.74 -19.66 44.87
C GLY A 175 -12.49 -21.00 45.54
N ASP A 176 -11.70 -21.91 44.96
CA ASP A 176 -11.65 -23.32 45.43
C ASP A 176 -10.23 -23.91 45.58
N ILE A 177 -9.33 -23.15 46.23
CA ILE A 177 -8.05 -23.70 46.69
C ILE A 177 -8.17 -24.02 48.19
N PRO A 178 -8.33 -25.30 48.60
CA PRO A 178 -8.30 -25.65 50.01
C PRO A 178 -6.89 -25.44 50.58
N PHE A 179 -6.81 -24.65 51.67
CA PHE A 179 -5.61 -24.44 52.49
C PHE A 179 -5.20 -25.70 53.25
#